data_AF-A0A7Y5MPQ8-F1
#
_entry.id   AF-A0A7Y5MPQ8-F1
#
_cell.length_a   1.000
_cell.length_b   1.000
_cell.length_c   1.000
_cell.angle_alpha   90.00
_cell.angle_beta   90.00
_cell.angle_gamma   90.00
#
_symmetry.space_group_name_H-M   'P 1'
#
loop_
_entity.id
_entity.type
_entity.pdbx_description
1 polymer ?
#
loop_
_entity_poly.entity_id
_entity_poly.type
_entity_poly.pdbx_seq_one_letter_code
_entity_poly.pdbx_strand_id
1 'polypeptide(L)'
;MRRARKKSSAASIPEYDLHGLTAIEAEREILRVLKLHEGKSGQQVLFIHGKGGSGVIADVVARVGRRDPRVSQVEPGFLNPGVTTLVLNGKRGGSPPPAKEDYLSLPPPRIRKRKR
;
A
#
# COMPACT_ATOMS: atom_id res chain seq x y z
N MET A 1 -7.46 30.18 23.00
CA MET A 1 -8.16 29.85 21.74
C MET A 1 -8.24 28.34 21.57
N ARG A 2 -9.42 27.72 21.74
CA ARG A 2 -9.63 26.27 21.54
C ARG A 2 -10.02 26.03 20.08
N ARG A 3 -9.17 25.33 19.32
CA ARG A 3 -9.53 24.85 17.97
C ARG A 3 -10.62 23.79 18.13
N ALA A 4 -11.85 24.13 17.77
CA ALA A 4 -12.92 23.16 17.65
C ALA A 4 -12.50 22.10 16.61
N ARG A 5 -12.24 20.87 17.05
CA ARG A 5 -12.12 19.73 16.14
C ARG A 5 -13.47 19.56 15.48
N LYS A 6 -13.55 19.94 14.21
CA LYS A 6 -14.68 19.66 13.32
C LYS A 6 -14.93 18.15 13.39
N LYS A 7 -16.05 17.72 13.98
CA LYS A 7 -16.48 16.32 13.94
C LYS A 7 -16.61 15.96 12.47
N SER A 8 -15.70 15.13 11.96
CA SER A 8 -15.81 14.56 10.63
C SER A 8 -17.09 13.71 10.62
N SER A 9 -18.09 14.13 9.84
CA SER A 9 -19.11 13.19 9.35
C SER A 9 -18.37 11.96 8.86
N ALA A 10 -18.70 10.77 9.39
CA ALA A 10 -18.05 9.53 8.99
C ALA A 10 -18.21 9.37 7.48
N ALA A 11 -17.16 9.74 6.73
CA ALA A 11 -17.13 9.49 5.31
C ALA A 11 -17.14 7.97 5.16
N SER A 12 -18.14 7.44 4.45
CA SER A 12 -18.25 6.01 4.20
C SER A 12 -16.94 5.52 3.58
N ILE A 13 -16.31 4.53 4.19
CA ILE A 13 -15.12 3.90 3.64
C ILE A 13 -15.54 3.26 2.30
N PRO A 14 -14.93 3.61 1.16
CA PRO A 14 -15.28 2.99 -0.10
C PRO A 14 -14.91 1.51 -0.10
N GLU A 15 -15.87 0.68 -0.50
CA GLU A 15 -15.77 -0.77 -0.53
C GLU A 15 -15.70 -1.26 -1.99
N TYR A 16 -14.85 -2.24 -2.24
CA TYR A 16 -14.65 -2.85 -3.56
C TYR A 16 -14.72 -4.36 -3.46
N ASP A 17 -15.54 -4.94 -4.31
CA ASP A 17 -15.79 -6.37 -4.30
C ASP A 17 -14.85 -7.11 -5.24
N LEU A 18 -14.19 -8.14 -4.70
CA LEU A 18 -13.27 -9.02 -5.40
C LEU A 18 -13.76 -10.48 -5.38
N HIS A 19 -14.95 -10.78 -4.83
CA HIS A 19 -15.45 -12.15 -4.82
C HIS A 19 -15.64 -12.67 -6.25
N GLY A 20 -15.41 -13.97 -6.45
CA GLY A 20 -15.60 -14.62 -7.74
C GLY A 20 -14.57 -14.26 -8.81
N LEU A 21 -13.69 -13.29 -8.55
CA LEU A 21 -12.59 -12.95 -9.46
C LEU A 21 -11.47 -13.99 -9.37
N THR A 22 -10.78 -14.20 -10.49
CA THR A 22 -9.49 -14.88 -10.49
C THR A 22 -8.42 -14.01 -9.82
N ALA A 23 -7.28 -14.60 -9.43
CA ALA A 23 -6.18 -13.86 -8.83
C ALA A 23 -5.66 -12.71 -9.73
N ILE A 24 -5.66 -12.92 -11.05
CA ILE A 24 -5.20 -11.94 -12.04
C ILE A 24 -6.20 -10.78 -12.16
N GLU A 25 -7.49 -11.09 -12.19
CA GLU A 25 -8.55 -10.08 -12.26
C GLU A 25 -8.59 -9.25 -10.99
N ALA A 26 -8.48 -9.90 -9.83
CA ALA A 26 -8.39 -9.21 -8.54
C ALA A 26 -7.18 -8.27 -8.50
N GLU A 27 -6.00 -8.71 -8.94
CA GLU A 27 -4.80 -7.87 -9.00
C GLU A 27 -5.00 -6.63 -9.89
N ARG A 28 -5.58 -6.80 -11.08
CA ARG A 28 -5.91 -5.69 -11.98
C ARG A 28 -6.90 -4.72 -11.35
N GLU A 29 -7.92 -5.23 -10.68
CA GLU A 29 -8.95 -4.44 -10.03
C GLU A 29 -8.39 -3.63 -8.86
N ILE A 30 -7.55 -4.23 -8.01
CA ILE A 30 -6.86 -3.52 -6.92
C ILE A 30 -6.02 -2.37 -7.50
N LEU A 31 -5.22 -2.62 -8.54
CA LEU A 31 -4.39 -1.58 -9.17
C LEU A 31 -5.22 -0.45 -9.77
N ARG A 32 -6.37 -0.76 -10.37
CA ARG A 32 -7.35 0.21 -10.89
C ARG A 32 -7.89 1.09 -9.76
N VAL A 33 -8.28 0.49 -8.65
CA VAL A 33 -8.80 1.20 -7.46
C VAL A 33 -7.72 2.08 -6.83
N LEU A 34 -6.49 1.59 -6.68
CA LEU A 34 -5.38 2.40 -6.18
C LEU A 34 -5.11 3.61 -7.08
N LYS A 35 -5.22 3.44 -8.41
CA LYS A 35 -5.13 4.55 -9.37
C LYS A 35 -6.25 5.57 -9.18
N LEU A 36 -7.48 5.11 -8.95
CA LEU A 36 -8.65 5.98 -8.74
C LEU A 36 -8.52 6.88 -7.50
N HIS A 37 -7.81 6.40 -6.46
CA HIS A 37 -7.60 7.14 -5.20
C HIS A 37 -6.20 7.73 -5.06
N GLU A 38 -5.48 7.91 -6.16
CA GLU A 38 -4.16 8.56 -6.13
C GLU A 38 -4.21 9.96 -5.52
N GLY A 39 -3.19 10.29 -4.73
CA GLY A 39 -3.11 11.58 -4.06
C GLY A 39 -3.95 11.70 -2.78
N LYS A 40 -4.81 10.72 -2.43
CA LYS A 40 -5.69 10.78 -1.26
C LYS A 40 -5.02 10.18 -0.02
N SER A 41 -4.22 11.00 0.68
CA SER A 41 -3.50 10.57 1.89
C SER A 41 -4.44 10.29 3.07
N GLY A 42 -4.19 9.21 3.82
CA GLY A 42 -4.96 8.81 4.99
C GLY A 42 -6.33 8.21 4.69
N GLN A 43 -6.72 8.10 3.42
CA GLN A 43 -7.97 7.47 3.04
C GLN A 43 -7.86 5.95 3.18
N GLN A 44 -8.90 5.34 3.74
CA GLN A 44 -9.07 3.89 3.79
C GLN A 44 -9.87 3.41 2.58
N VAL A 45 -9.51 2.24 2.07
CA VAL A 45 -10.25 1.52 1.03
C VAL A 45 -10.40 0.08 1.46
N LEU A 46 -11.62 -0.44 1.44
CA LEU A 46 -11.92 -1.79 1.89
C LEU A 46 -12.12 -2.71 0.68
N PHE A 47 -11.45 -3.86 0.68
CA PHE A 47 -11.62 -4.90 -0.33
C PHE A 47 -12.32 -6.11 0.27
N ILE A 48 -13.41 -6.55 -0.36
CA ILE A 48 -14.18 -7.73 0.02
C ILE A 48 -13.72 -8.86 -0.88
N HIS A 49 -12.99 -9.83 -0.35
CA HIS A 49 -12.47 -10.97 -1.12
C HIS A 49 -13.12 -12.30 -0.72
N GLY A 50 -14.03 -12.28 0.26
CA GLY A 50 -14.71 -13.47 0.77
C GLY A 50 -13.82 -14.34 1.66
N LYS A 51 -14.46 -15.26 2.39
CA LYS A 51 -13.81 -16.21 3.33
C LYS A 51 -13.43 -17.54 2.67
N GLY A 52 -13.51 -17.65 1.34
CA GLY A 52 -13.38 -18.91 0.60
C GLY A 52 -12.05 -19.62 0.84
N GLY A 53 -12.07 -20.96 0.78
CA GLY A 53 -11.09 -21.87 1.39
C GLY A 53 -9.65 -21.86 0.85
N SER A 54 -9.29 -21.02 -0.13
CA SER A 54 -7.92 -20.95 -0.66
C SER A 54 -7.13 -19.72 -0.20
N GLY A 55 -7.78 -18.67 0.31
CA GLY A 55 -7.10 -17.42 0.72
C GLY A 55 -6.38 -16.65 -0.40
N VAL A 56 -6.42 -17.14 -1.65
CA VAL A 56 -5.61 -16.63 -2.76
C VAL A 56 -5.85 -15.14 -3.02
N ILE A 57 -7.11 -14.69 -2.99
CA ILE A 57 -7.42 -13.27 -3.21
C ILE A 57 -6.95 -12.41 -2.04
N ALA A 58 -7.06 -12.91 -0.80
CA ALA A 58 -6.52 -12.21 0.37
C ALA A 58 -5.01 -12.02 0.25
N ASP A 59 -4.29 -13.04 -0.21
CA ASP A 59 -2.85 -12.99 -0.46
C ASP A 59 -2.50 -12.01 -1.59
N VAL A 60 -3.32 -11.95 -2.65
CA VAL A 60 -3.16 -10.96 -3.73
C VAL A 60 -3.31 -9.54 -3.17
N VAL A 61 -4.37 -9.25 -2.40
CA VAL A 61 -4.58 -7.94 -1.78
C VAL A 61 -3.40 -7.57 -0.88
N ALA A 62 -2.97 -8.48 -0.01
CA ALA A 62 -1.85 -8.23 0.88
C ALA A 62 -0.52 -8.01 0.13
N ARG A 63 -0.26 -8.81 -0.92
CA ARG A 63 0.95 -8.72 -1.76
C ARG A 63 0.99 -7.40 -2.51
N VAL A 64 -0.10 -7.02 -3.18
CA VAL A 64 -0.18 -5.74 -3.91
C VAL A 64 -0.08 -4.57 -2.94
N GLY A 65 -0.85 -4.58 -1.85
CA GLY A 65 -0.85 -3.52 -0.85
C GLY A 65 0.53 -3.28 -0.21
N ARG A 66 1.30 -4.34 0.08
CA ARG A 66 2.66 -4.18 0.65
C ARG A 66 3.69 -3.68 -0.35
N ARG A 67 3.49 -3.90 -1.65
CA ARG A 67 4.44 -3.54 -2.72
C ARG A 67 4.12 -2.18 -3.35
N ASP A 68 2.86 -1.75 -3.31
CA ASP A 68 2.44 -0.53 -3.97
C ASP A 68 2.83 0.71 -3.15
N PRO A 69 3.58 1.68 -3.73
CA PRO A 69 4.04 2.86 -3.00
C PRO A 69 2.90 3.80 -2.57
N ARG A 70 1.69 3.64 -3.13
CA ARG A 70 0.49 4.43 -2.79
C ARG A 70 -0.16 3.95 -1.50
N VAL A 71 0.19 2.78 -1.00
CA VAL A 71 -0.34 2.20 0.23
C VAL A 71 0.64 2.43 1.39
N SER A 72 0.13 2.89 2.52
CA SER A 72 0.91 3.05 3.76
C SER A 72 0.75 1.85 4.69
N GLN A 73 -0.45 1.26 4.76
CA GLN A 73 -0.76 0.15 5.65
C GLN A 73 -1.73 -0.84 4.99
N VAL A 74 -1.58 -2.10 5.36
CA VAL A 74 -2.47 -3.21 4.99
C VAL A 74 -3.01 -3.80 6.27
N GLU A 75 -4.33 -3.73 6.45
CA GLU A 75 -5.02 -4.17 7.66
C GLU A 75 -5.99 -5.30 7.31
N PRO A 76 -5.63 -6.57 7.56
CA PRO A 76 -6.56 -7.68 7.40
C PRO A 76 -7.71 -7.54 8.41
N GLY A 77 -8.94 -7.87 7.99
CA GLY A 77 -10.12 -7.77 8.84
C GLY A 77 -10.06 -8.75 10.02
N PHE A 78 -9.93 -8.24 11.24
CA PHE A 78 -9.87 -9.08 12.45
C PHE A 78 -11.18 -9.82 12.73
N LEU A 79 -12.31 -9.12 12.67
CA LEU A 79 -13.65 -9.69 12.91
C LEU A 79 -14.27 -10.28 11.63
N ASN A 80 -13.78 -9.85 10.47
CA ASN A 80 -14.25 -10.34 9.18
C ASN A 80 -13.05 -10.74 8.31
N PRO A 81 -12.62 -12.01 8.33
CA PRO A 81 -11.48 -12.47 7.54
C PRO A 81 -11.72 -12.45 6.03
N GLY A 82 -12.93 -12.12 5.58
CA GLY A 82 -13.25 -11.94 4.16
C GLY A 82 -12.99 -10.54 3.63
N VAL A 83 -12.41 -9.65 4.44
CA VAL A 83 -12.09 -8.28 4.03
C VAL A 83 -10.66 -7.91 4.40
N THR A 84 -10.09 -7.01 3.59
CA THR A 84 -8.80 -6.37 3.87
C THR A 84 -8.89 -4.88 3.57
N THR A 85 -8.43 -4.05 4.50
CA THR A 85 -8.40 -2.59 4.35
C THR A 85 -7.00 -2.14 3.94
N LEU A 86 -6.92 -1.29 2.92
CA LEU A 86 -5.70 -0.59 2.54
C LEU A 86 -5.80 0.88 2.96
N VAL A 87 -4.79 1.36 3.68
CA VAL A 87 -4.65 2.79 4.02
C VAL A 87 -3.72 3.43 2.99
N LEU A 88 -4.15 4.54 2.41
CA LEU A 88 -3.41 5.21 1.35
C LEU A 88 -2.42 6.24 1.91
N ASN A 89 -1.24 6.32 1.31
CA ASN A 89 -0.18 7.27 1.66
C ASN A 89 -0.31 8.61 0.89
N GLY A 90 -1.21 8.69 -0.10
CA GLY A 90 -1.41 9.90 -0.89
C GLY A 90 -0.30 10.17 -1.91
N LYS A 91 0.54 9.18 -2.21
CA LYS A 91 1.43 9.27 -3.38
C LYS A 91 0.58 9.27 -4.65
N ARG A 92 0.91 10.17 -5.58
CA ARG A 92 0.46 10.06 -6.97
C ARG A 92 1.42 9.10 -7.67
N GLY A 93 0.95 8.32 -8.64
CA GLY A 93 1.76 7.32 -9.35
C GLY A 93 2.92 7.95 -10.12
N GLY A 94 3.97 8.35 -9.41
CA GLY A 94 5.33 8.41 -9.93
C GLY A 94 5.90 7.01 -9.81
N SER A 95 6.69 6.62 -10.82
CA SER A 95 7.50 5.41 -10.83
C SER A 95 8.09 5.11 -9.44
N PRO A 96 8.25 3.82 -9.07
CA PRO A 96 8.96 3.47 -7.84
C PRO A 96 10.28 4.25 -7.82
N PRO A 97 10.71 4.79 -6.65
CA PRO A 97 12.04 5.37 -6.59
C PRO A 97 13.00 4.31 -7.14
N PRO A 98 13.90 4.66 -8.08
CA PRO A 98 14.90 3.71 -8.55
C PRO A 98 15.51 3.09 -7.30
N ALA A 99 15.56 1.76 -7.26
CA ALA A 99 16.21 1.04 -6.19
C ALA A 99 17.54 1.75 -5.95
N LYS A 100 17.73 2.32 -4.75
CA LYS A 100 19.01 2.93 -4.43
C LYS A 100 20.05 1.82 -4.51
N GLU A 101 20.83 1.82 -5.58
CA GLU A 101 22.06 1.04 -5.71
C GLU A 101 23.10 1.63 -4.75
N ASP A 102 22.81 1.60 -3.45
CA ASP A 102 23.72 2.03 -2.37
C ASP A 102 24.71 0.89 -2.04
N TYR A 103 25.45 0.38 -3.04
CA TYR A 103 26.44 -0.69 -2.79
C TYR A 103 27.81 -0.54 -3.45
N LEU A 104 28.15 0.55 -4.16
CA LEU A 104 29.49 0.65 -4.78
C LEU A 104 30.21 2.01 -4.70
N SER A 105 29.83 2.88 -3.75
CA SER A 105 30.66 4.05 -3.39
C SER A 105 31.36 3.85 -2.04
N LEU A 106 32.12 2.75 -1.92
CA LEU A 106 33.20 2.73 -0.92
C LEU A 106 34.18 3.85 -1.29
N PRO A 107 34.49 4.81 -0.39
CA PRO A 107 35.56 5.75 -0.66
C PRO A 107 36.87 4.97 -0.77
N PRO A 108 37.77 5.31 -1.72
CA PRO A 108 39.04 4.61 -1.84
C PRO A 108 39.83 4.71 -0.52
N PRO A 109 40.56 3.65 -0.12
CA PRO A 109 41.32 3.66 1.12
C PRO A 109 42.36 4.77 1.07
N ARG A 110 42.35 5.65 2.08
CA ARG A 110 43.37 6.70 2.25
C ARG A 110 44.72 6.06 2.58
N ILE A 111 45.55 5.87 1.56
CA ILE A 111 46.96 5.49 1.74
C ILE A 111 47.68 6.68 2.40
N ARG A 112 47.94 6.58 3.71
CA ARG A 112 48.82 7.52 4.41
C ARG A 112 50.25 7.31 3.94
N LYS A 113 50.77 8.22 3.11
CA LYS A 113 52.21 8.26 2.81
C LYS A 113 52.98 8.54 4.10
N ARG A 114 53.72 7.55 4.59
CA ARG A 114 54.77 7.75 5.61
C ARG A 114 55.89 8.56 4.96
N LYS A 115 56.12 9.76 5.47
CA LYS A 115 57.28 10.59 5.15
C LYS A 115 58.51 9.94 5.79
N ARG A 116 59.54 9.67 4.99
CA ARG A 116 60.92 9.50 5.45
C ARG A 116 61.65 10.81 5.15
#